data_AF-A0AAN6Q2J5-F1
#
_entry.id   AF-A0AAN6Q2J5-F1
#
_cell.length_a   1.000
_cell.length_b   1.000
_cell.length_c   1.000
_cell.angle_alpha   90.00
_cell.angle_beta   90.00
_cell.angle_gamma   90.00
#
_symmetry.space_group_name_H-M   'P 1'
#
loop_
_entity.id
_entity.type
_entity.pdbx_description
1 polymer ?
#
loop_
_entity_poly.entity_id
_entity_poly.type
_entity_poly.pdbx_seq_one_letter_code
_entity_poly.pdbx_strand_id
1 'polypeptide(L)'
;MEPNRTWHDPEVEIYGNLITPRVGYAAEAYDLANRRWYRLEVTEPRVPEDEWLSGTVADHVRAYHDTHGQAPPWNTIMLTARHAPAATYQTLPEDEQVARPIRKSLSYGSARGAKLLPTTSVDELQNLSYISRSADRCTWRGQDCVFKRIEFDVDIRVMQDEIRAREKLIDAILGDTSSDETGQIDINAEMTRRFLVVPILAMTLAREAAADTPALDIITVSHLRHLIRGMRELAKVGVQHGDIKYWNTVLQPLPDDGSSRLALIDIGTEAPEYEGDAKALGQLFHWYSEDVSGLRASKEKILAAAEALGQEDFEAALQALSAGQERLV
;
A
#
# COMPACT_ATOMS: atom_id res chain seq x y z
N MET A 1 16.78 14.12 6.30
CA MET A 1 16.44 12.69 6.21
C MET A 1 15.88 12.27 7.56
N GLU A 2 14.79 11.50 7.57
CA GLU A 2 14.23 10.97 8.82
C GLU A 2 15.33 10.16 9.56
N PRO A 3 15.52 10.34 10.88
CA PRO A 3 16.66 9.74 11.61
C PRO A 3 16.76 8.20 11.51
N ASN A 4 15.63 7.53 11.25
CA ASN A 4 15.51 6.07 11.22
C ASN A 4 15.35 5.50 9.80
N ARG A 5 15.43 6.33 8.74
CA ARG A 5 15.27 5.91 7.35
C ARG A 5 16.60 5.45 6.77
N THR A 6 16.61 4.29 6.14
CA THR A 6 17.73 3.84 5.30
C THR A 6 17.70 4.60 3.97
N TRP A 7 18.86 4.94 3.40
CA TRP A 7 18.89 5.54 2.06
C TRP A 7 18.44 4.52 1.00
N HIS A 8 17.72 5.00 -0.01
CA HIS A 8 17.26 4.21 -1.15
C HIS A 8 17.62 4.90 -2.46
N ASP A 9 17.67 4.12 -3.55
CA ASP A 9 17.81 4.71 -4.88
C ASP A 9 16.68 5.71 -5.14
N PRO A 10 16.94 6.92 -5.67
CA PRO A 10 15.93 7.96 -5.76
C PRO A 10 14.77 7.56 -6.70
N GLU A 11 13.54 7.66 -6.20
CA GLU A 11 12.32 7.52 -7.00
C GLU A 11 11.64 8.89 -7.08
N VAL A 12 11.87 9.61 -8.17
CA VAL A 12 11.53 11.02 -8.28
C VAL A 12 10.26 11.22 -9.11
N GLU A 13 9.29 11.93 -8.54
CA GLU A 13 8.08 12.39 -9.24
C GLU A 13 8.04 13.92 -9.33
N ILE A 14 7.50 14.43 -10.44
CA ILE A 14 7.31 15.87 -10.66
C ILE A 14 5.92 16.28 -10.22
N TYR A 15 5.88 17.18 -9.24
CA TYR A 15 4.61 17.65 -8.65
C TYR A 15 4.19 19.01 -9.22
N GLY A 16 5.11 19.78 -9.79
CA GLY A 16 4.74 20.96 -10.54
C GLY A 16 5.89 21.66 -11.22
N ASN A 17 5.51 22.57 -12.12
CA ASN A 17 6.43 23.32 -12.94
C ASN A 17 6.05 24.81 -12.88
N LEU A 18 7.04 25.67 -12.67
CA LEU A 18 6.93 27.12 -12.79
C LEU A 18 7.67 27.56 -14.05
N ILE A 19 6.96 28.20 -14.97
CA ILE A 19 7.55 28.69 -16.22
C ILE A 19 7.71 30.20 -16.10
N THR A 20 8.93 30.69 -16.28
CA THR A 20 9.17 32.12 -16.49
C THR A 20 9.40 32.33 -17.99
N PRO A 21 8.42 32.88 -18.72
CA PRO A 21 8.50 32.98 -20.17
C PRO A 21 9.79 33.64 -20.63
N ARG A 22 10.50 33.00 -21.58
CA ARG A 22 11.76 33.46 -22.18
C ARG A 22 12.97 33.50 -21.23
N VAL A 23 12.83 33.09 -19.97
CA VAL A 23 13.91 33.06 -18.99
C VAL A 23 14.30 31.63 -18.64
N GLY A 24 13.33 30.80 -18.26
CA GLY A 24 13.61 29.48 -17.73
C GLY A 24 12.39 28.79 -17.16
N TYR A 25 12.62 27.64 -16.54
CA TYR A 25 11.62 26.95 -15.76
C TYR A 25 12.22 26.41 -14.45
N ALA A 26 11.35 26.16 -13.49
CA ALA A 26 11.66 25.41 -12.29
C ALA A 26 10.69 24.24 -12.15
N ALA A 27 11.20 23.07 -11.80
CA ALA A 27 10.39 21.90 -11.49
C ALA A 27 10.51 21.56 -10.00
N GLU A 28 9.38 21.33 -9.35
CA GLU A 28 9.27 20.82 -7.99
C GLU A 28 9.18 19.30 -8.06
N ALA A 29 10.23 18.65 -7.56
CA ALA A 29 10.42 17.22 -7.61
C ALA A 29 10.40 16.65 -6.19
N TYR A 30 9.75 15.50 -6.01
CA TYR A 30 9.74 14.80 -4.74
C TYR A 30 10.38 13.42 -4.93
N ASP A 31 11.45 13.17 -4.19
CA ASP A 31 12.03 11.83 -4.05
C ASP A 31 11.20 11.05 -3.03
N LEU A 32 10.35 10.15 -3.52
CA LEU A 32 9.46 9.30 -2.73
C LEU A 32 10.28 8.38 -1.81
N ALA A 33 11.35 7.79 -2.35
CA ALA A 33 12.15 6.78 -1.66
C ALA A 33 12.90 7.36 -0.45
N ASN A 34 13.39 8.60 -0.58
CA ASN A 34 14.11 9.29 0.49
C ASN A 34 13.29 10.39 1.20
N ARG A 35 12.02 10.56 0.82
CA ARG A 35 11.07 11.56 1.33
C ARG A 35 11.64 12.96 1.37
N ARG A 36 12.10 13.46 0.22
CA ARG A 36 12.74 14.76 0.15
C ARG A 36 12.36 15.55 -1.07
N TRP A 37 12.11 16.84 -0.83
CA TRP A 37 11.84 17.79 -1.89
C TRP A 37 13.13 18.30 -2.53
N TYR A 38 13.06 18.41 -3.85
CA TYR A 38 14.08 18.96 -4.70
C TYR A 38 13.47 19.97 -5.67
N ARG A 39 14.27 20.94 -6.07
CA ARG A 39 13.92 21.92 -7.09
C ARG A 39 14.96 21.87 -8.21
N LEU A 40 14.51 21.70 -9.44
CA LEU A 40 15.35 21.77 -10.62
C LEU A 40 15.08 23.08 -11.35
N GLU A 41 16.06 23.98 -11.41
CA GLU A 41 15.96 25.24 -12.14
C GLU A 41 16.80 25.16 -13.41
N VAL A 42 16.18 25.47 -14.56
CA VAL A 42 16.86 25.44 -15.85
C VAL A 42 16.64 26.76 -16.58
N THR A 43 17.73 27.40 -16.98
CA THR A 43 17.71 28.69 -17.69
C THR A 43 17.50 28.50 -19.20
N GLU A 44 16.46 27.76 -19.56
CA GLU A 44 16.05 27.58 -20.95
C GLU A 44 14.53 27.70 -21.12
N PRO A 45 14.03 28.21 -22.27
CA PRO A 45 12.64 28.60 -22.39
C PRO A 45 11.66 27.43 -22.63
N ARG A 46 12.15 26.21 -22.84
CA ARG A 46 11.30 25.05 -23.19
C ARG A 46 11.33 24.02 -22.07
N VAL A 47 10.18 23.80 -21.44
CA VAL A 47 10.01 22.72 -20.47
C VAL A 47 10.01 21.37 -21.21
N PRO A 48 10.84 20.41 -20.81
CA PRO A 48 10.83 19.05 -21.32
C PRO A 48 9.71 18.22 -20.68
N GLU A 49 9.65 16.94 -21.02
CA GLU A 49 8.73 15.98 -20.40
C GLU A 49 9.17 15.64 -18.97
N ASP A 50 8.21 15.22 -18.15
CA ASP A 50 8.43 14.91 -16.73
C ASP A 50 9.50 13.82 -16.53
N GLU A 51 9.62 12.86 -17.44
CA GLU A 51 10.66 11.82 -17.41
C GLU A 51 12.08 12.40 -17.43
N TRP A 52 12.31 13.45 -18.23
CA TRP A 52 13.62 14.10 -18.24
C TRP A 52 13.87 14.87 -16.93
N LEU A 53 12.84 15.54 -16.41
CA LEU A 53 12.94 16.32 -15.18
C LEU A 53 13.25 15.42 -13.98
N SER A 54 12.49 14.33 -13.83
CA SER A 54 12.67 13.37 -12.73
C SER A 54 14.01 12.65 -12.84
N GLY A 55 14.37 12.17 -14.04
CA GLY A 55 15.64 11.51 -14.31
C GLY A 55 16.84 12.40 -13.97
N THR A 56 16.79 13.68 -14.35
CA THR A 56 17.86 14.65 -14.04
C THR A 56 18.05 14.81 -12.53
N VAL A 57 16.97 14.98 -11.77
CA VAL A 57 17.06 15.10 -10.31
C VAL A 57 17.61 13.81 -9.70
N ALA A 58 17.07 12.65 -10.10
CA ALA A 58 17.51 11.34 -9.61
C ALA A 58 19.00 11.10 -9.85
N ASP A 59 19.50 11.42 -11.04
CA ASP A 59 20.92 11.25 -11.41
C ASP A 59 21.85 12.10 -10.54
N HIS A 60 21.50 13.36 -10.30
CA HIS A 60 22.29 14.24 -9.44
C HIS A 60 22.28 13.79 -7.97
N VAL A 61 21.14 13.34 -7.46
CA VAL A 61 21.01 12.83 -6.09
C VAL A 61 21.82 11.53 -5.91
N ARG A 62 21.65 10.58 -6.85
CA ARG A 62 22.36 9.30 -6.87
C ARG A 62 23.87 9.50 -6.98
N ALA A 63 24.34 10.30 -7.93
CA ALA A 63 25.77 10.55 -8.13
C ALA A 63 26.42 11.18 -6.88
N TYR A 64 25.70 12.07 -6.18
CA TYR A 64 26.20 12.62 -4.92
C TYR A 64 26.33 11.55 -3.84
N HIS A 65 25.30 10.72 -3.67
CA HIS A 65 25.31 9.63 -2.70
C HIS A 65 26.42 8.61 -3.00
N ASP A 66 26.55 8.16 -4.26
CA ASP A 66 27.60 7.22 -4.68
C ASP A 66 29.01 7.74 -4.36
N THR A 67 29.20 9.07 -4.44
CA THR A 67 30.49 9.71 -4.17
C THR A 67 30.75 9.92 -2.68
N HIS A 68 29.72 10.24 -1.88
CA HIS A 68 29.90 10.71 -0.50
C HIS A 68 29.34 9.78 0.58
N GLY A 69 28.57 8.75 0.21
CA GLY A 69 27.89 7.83 1.12
C GLY A 69 26.83 8.49 2.01
N GLN A 70 26.32 9.66 1.62
CA GLN A 70 25.33 10.43 2.37
C GLN A 70 24.39 11.17 1.44
N ALA A 71 23.21 11.53 1.95
CA ALA A 71 22.27 12.35 1.19
C ALA A 71 22.86 13.75 0.88
N PRO A 72 22.46 14.37 -0.24
CA PRO A 72 22.95 15.69 -0.60
C PRO A 72 22.66 16.76 0.47
N PRO A 73 23.54 17.72 0.77
CA PRO A 73 23.22 18.83 1.67
C PRO A 73 22.34 19.89 1.01
N TRP A 74 22.19 19.83 -0.32
CA TRP A 74 21.42 20.75 -1.14
C TRP A 74 20.04 20.16 -1.49
N ASN A 75 19.12 21.04 -1.86
CA ASN A 75 17.78 20.68 -2.37
C ASN A 75 17.43 21.41 -3.67
N THR A 76 18.36 22.19 -4.23
CA THR A 76 18.15 22.91 -5.49
C THR A 76 19.30 22.63 -6.44
N ILE A 77 18.96 22.21 -7.66
CA ILE A 77 19.88 21.94 -8.76
C ILE A 77 19.63 23.01 -9.82
N MET A 78 20.69 23.70 -10.25
CA MET A 78 20.60 24.75 -11.26
C MET A 78 21.40 24.35 -12.49
N LEU A 79 20.76 24.44 -13.66
CA LEU A 79 21.33 24.16 -14.97
C LEU A 79 21.17 25.36 -15.89
N THR A 80 22.18 25.64 -16.70
CA THR A 80 22.07 26.68 -17.75
C THR A 80 21.33 26.20 -18.99
N ALA A 81 21.33 24.89 -19.23
CA ALA A 81 20.61 24.21 -20.31
C ALA A 81 20.53 22.70 -20.00
N ARG A 82 19.65 21.96 -20.69
CA ARG A 82 19.49 20.49 -20.53
C ARG A 82 20.77 19.67 -20.67
N HIS A 83 21.72 20.15 -21.48
CA HIS A 83 23.01 19.49 -21.71
C HIS A 83 24.17 20.30 -21.15
N ALA A 84 23.92 21.12 -20.13
CA ALA A 84 24.97 21.89 -19.48
C ALA A 84 26.06 20.95 -18.95
N PRO A 85 27.34 21.26 -19.16
CA PRO A 85 28.45 20.40 -18.72
C PRO A 85 28.63 20.40 -17.19
N ALA A 86 27.99 21.33 -16.49
CA ALA A 86 28.08 21.44 -15.04
C ALA A 86 26.75 21.96 -14.46
N ALA A 87 26.36 21.39 -13.32
CA ALA A 87 25.31 21.89 -12.47
C ALA A 87 25.89 22.69 -11.30
N THR A 88 25.15 23.67 -10.82
CA THR A 88 25.39 24.31 -9.52
C THR A 88 24.31 23.89 -8.54
N TYR A 89 24.64 23.93 -7.24
CA TYR A 89 23.76 23.45 -6.18
C TYR A 89 23.54 24.53 -5.13
N GLN A 90 22.33 24.58 -4.59
CA GLN A 90 21.96 25.48 -3.51
C GLN A 90 21.07 24.77 -2.50
N THR A 91 21.13 25.23 -1.24
CA THR A 91 20.18 24.88 -0.20
C THR A 91 19.22 26.05 -0.01
N LEU A 92 17.95 25.84 -0.32
CA LEU A 92 16.86 26.78 -0.07
C LEU A 92 16.02 26.31 1.14
N PRO A 93 15.32 27.22 1.85
CA PRO A 93 14.36 26.83 2.88
C PRO A 93 13.29 25.90 2.29
N GLU A 94 13.20 24.68 2.84
CA GLU A 94 12.36 23.62 2.31
C GLU A 94 10.87 24.03 2.32
N ASP A 95 10.35 24.44 3.48
CA ASP A 95 8.92 24.73 3.67
C ASP A 95 8.38 25.97 2.92
N GLU A 96 9.26 26.81 2.37
CA GLU A 96 8.88 28.08 1.72
C GLU A 96 9.11 28.08 0.21
N GLN A 97 10.11 27.35 -0.29
CA GLN A 97 10.60 27.53 -1.66
C GLN A 97 10.73 26.23 -2.48
N VAL A 98 10.68 25.06 -1.83
CA VAL A 98 10.97 23.77 -2.46
C VAL A 98 9.87 22.76 -2.20
N ALA A 99 9.46 22.62 -0.94
CA ALA A 99 8.46 21.65 -0.52
C ALA A 99 7.03 22.16 -0.68
N ARG A 100 6.12 21.20 -0.81
CA ARG A 100 4.68 21.44 -0.70
C ARG A 100 4.22 21.07 0.70
N PRO A 101 3.93 22.04 1.58
CA PRO A 101 3.45 21.73 2.91
C PRO A 101 2.06 21.10 2.85
N ILE A 102 1.85 20.06 3.67
CA ILE A 102 0.53 19.50 3.95
C ILE A 102 -0.25 20.56 4.74
N ARG A 103 -1.39 20.99 4.23
CA ARG A 103 -2.18 22.10 4.81
C ARG A 103 -3.34 21.61 5.66
N LYS A 104 -3.74 20.36 5.47
CA LYS A 104 -4.82 19.72 6.20
C LYS A 104 -4.26 18.84 7.31
N SER A 105 -5.08 18.58 8.31
CA SER A 105 -4.75 17.68 9.41
C SER A 105 -5.82 16.62 9.57
N LEU A 106 -5.39 15.43 9.99
CA LEU A 106 -6.25 14.33 10.39
C LEU A 106 -6.18 14.24 11.92
N SER A 107 -7.32 14.35 12.58
CA SER A 107 -7.42 14.08 14.02
C SER A 107 -8.08 12.72 14.23
N TYR A 108 -7.41 11.85 14.98
CA TYR A 108 -7.91 10.53 15.33
C TYR A 108 -8.02 10.40 16.84
N GLY A 109 -9.06 9.72 17.32
CA GLY A 109 -9.22 9.43 18.75
C GLY A 109 -9.65 10.58 19.66
N SER A 110 -9.85 11.78 19.13
CA SER A 110 -10.25 12.97 19.90
C SER A 110 -11.75 13.02 20.21
N ALA A 111 -12.57 12.19 19.55
CA ALA A 111 -14.01 12.14 19.79
C ALA A 111 -14.36 11.30 21.03
N ARG A 112 -15.35 11.74 21.80
CA ARG A 112 -15.84 11.02 22.98
C ARG A 112 -16.41 9.66 22.54
N GLY A 113 -15.84 8.57 23.04
CA GLY A 113 -16.21 7.21 22.66
C GLY A 113 -15.50 6.67 21.41
N ALA A 114 -14.51 7.39 20.87
CA ALA A 114 -13.68 6.89 19.78
C ALA A 114 -12.97 5.59 20.20
N LYS A 115 -13.11 4.55 19.37
CA LYS A 115 -12.36 3.31 19.53
C LYS A 115 -10.97 3.56 18.98
N LEU A 116 -9.96 3.41 19.83
CA LEU A 116 -8.58 3.68 19.45
C LEU A 116 -7.95 2.39 18.94
N LEU A 117 -7.74 2.32 17.63
CA LEU A 117 -6.68 1.48 17.10
C LEU A 117 -5.37 1.87 17.82
N PRO A 118 -4.48 0.91 18.10
CA PRO A 118 -3.17 1.21 18.67
C PRO A 118 -2.45 2.29 17.84
N THR A 119 -1.99 3.34 18.49
CA THR A 119 -1.21 4.42 17.88
C THR A 119 0.18 4.48 18.51
N THR A 120 1.13 5.05 17.77
CA THR A 120 2.55 5.17 18.15
C THR A 120 3.13 6.41 17.50
N SER A 121 4.25 6.92 18.01
CA SER A 121 5.00 7.96 17.30
C SER A 121 5.97 7.35 16.27
N VAL A 122 6.36 8.12 15.25
CA VAL A 122 7.33 7.68 14.25
C VAL A 122 8.68 7.31 14.89
N ASP A 123 9.05 7.96 16.00
CA ASP A 123 10.30 7.68 16.72
C ASP A 123 10.32 6.30 17.38
N GLU A 124 9.15 5.68 17.59
CA GLU A 124 9.01 4.32 18.13
C GLU A 124 9.13 3.23 17.04
N LEU A 125 9.17 3.64 15.77
CA LEU A 125 9.36 2.75 14.63
C LEU A 125 10.85 2.54 14.35
N GLN A 126 11.23 1.29 14.13
CA GLN A 126 12.61 0.88 13.82
C GLN A 126 12.72 0.38 12.38
N ASN A 127 13.93 0.39 11.82
CA ASN A 127 14.24 -0.19 10.51
C ASN A 127 13.32 0.31 9.37
N LEU A 128 13.07 1.63 9.28
CA LEU A 128 12.24 2.16 8.21
C LEU A 128 12.95 1.97 6.86
N SER A 129 12.32 1.18 6.01
CA SER A 129 12.80 0.83 4.67
C SER A 129 11.68 1.09 3.68
N TYR A 130 11.96 1.90 2.67
CA TYR A 130 11.01 2.22 1.61
C TYR A 130 10.52 0.95 0.90
N ILE A 131 9.20 0.86 0.69
CA ILE A 131 8.59 -0.18 -0.16
C ILE A 131 7.99 0.48 -1.40
N SER A 132 7.15 1.50 -1.21
CA SER A 132 6.43 2.15 -2.31
C SER A 132 5.75 3.42 -1.82
N ARG A 133 5.80 4.51 -2.61
CA ARG A 133 5.09 5.78 -2.33
C ARG A 133 5.15 6.18 -0.85
N SER A 134 4.00 6.20 -0.16
CA SER A 134 3.87 6.61 1.23
C SER A 134 4.05 5.49 2.25
N ALA A 135 4.49 4.29 1.82
CA ALA A 135 4.61 3.10 2.66
C ALA A 135 6.07 2.68 2.88
N ASP A 136 6.41 2.46 4.16
CA ASP A 136 7.68 1.87 4.57
C ASP A 136 7.44 0.53 5.28
N ARG A 137 8.35 -0.42 5.08
CA ARG A 137 8.56 -1.52 6.02
C ARG A 137 9.17 -0.95 7.30
N CYS A 138 8.80 -1.44 8.47
CA CYS A 138 9.42 -1.03 9.72
C CYS A 138 9.36 -2.16 10.76
N THR A 139 9.70 -1.89 12.01
CA THR A 139 9.48 -2.81 13.12
C THR A 139 8.91 -2.01 14.28
N TRP A 140 7.82 -2.51 14.88
CA TRP A 140 7.16 -1.91 16.03
C TRP A 140 6.89 -2.98 17.08
N ARG A 141 7.34 -2.78 18.32
CA ARG A 141 7.22 -3.76 19.41
C ARG A 141 7.75 -5.16 19.06
N GLY A 142 8.84 -5.21 18.29
CA GLY A 142 9.45 -6.45 17.83
C GLY A 142 8.69 -7.17 16.72
N GLN A 143 7.63 -6.55 16.18
CA GLN A 143 6.85 -7.05 15.07
C GLN A 143 7.19 -6.28 13.80
N ASP A 144 7.49 -6.99 12.72
CA ASP A 144 7.80 -6.37 11.42
C ASP A 144 6.54 -5.74 10.83
N CYS A 145 6.66 -4.49 10.40
CA CYS A 145 5.71 -3.41 10.12
C CYS A 145 5.42 -3.04 8.66
N VAL A 146 4.24 -2.51 8.31
CA VAL A 146 4.11 -1.47 7.28
C VAL A 146 3.55 -0.19 7.89
N PHE A 147 4.30 0.89 7.74
CA PHE A 147 3.95 2.24 8.14
C PHE A 147 3.50 3.04 6.91
N LYS A 148 2.28 3.56 6.93
CA LYS A 148 1.75 4.47 5.90
C LYS A 148 1.77 5.91 6.42
N ARG A 149 2.24 6.84 5.60
CA ARG A 149 2.36 8.26 5.95
C ARG A 149 1.41 9.13 5.12
N ILE A 150 0.97 10.25 5.69
CA ILE A 150 0.38 11.36 4.94
C ILE A 150 1.51 12.13 4.28
N GLU A 151 1.62 12.02 2.95
CA GLU A 151 2.59 12.79 2.17
C GLU A 151 1.94 14.02 1.54
N PHE A 152 0.65 13.92 1.22
CA PHE A 152 -0.13 14.99 0.61
C PHE A 152 -1.53 15.13 1.24
N ASP A 153 -2.13 16.32 1.04
CA ASP A 153 -3.50 16.62 1.49
C ASP A 153 -4.58 15.67 0.91
N VAL A 154 -4.29 15.00 -0.21
CA VAL A 154 -5.17 14.01 -0.83
C VAL A 154 -5.19 12.69 -0.06
N ASP A 155 -4.07 12.32 0.57
CA ASP A 155 -3.92 11.06 1.31
C ASP A 155 -4.76 11.03 2.60
N ILE A 156 -5.08 12.21 3.15
CA ILE A 156 -5.84 12.34 4.39
C ILE A 156 -7.20 11.64 4.28
N ARG A 157 -7.89 11.83 3.15
CA ARG A 157 -9.21 11.21 2.97
C ARG A 157 -9.07 9.70 2.84
N VAL A 158 -8.10 9.24 2.05
CA VAL A 158 -7.80 7.81 1.87
C VAL A 158 -7.54 7.15 3.24
N MET A 159 -6.67 7.73 4.06
CA MET A 159 -6.39 7.22 5.40
C MET A 159 -7.60 7.28 6.35
N GLN A 160 -8.42 8.32 6.28
CA GLN A 160 -9.65 8.39 7.08
C GLN A 160 -10.62 7.26 6.72
N ASP A 161 -10.80 7.00 5.43
CA ASP A 161 -11.71 5.96 4.95
C ASP A 161 -11.17 4.57 5.29
N GLU A 162 -9.85 4.35 5.20
CA GLU A 162 -9.17 3.13 5.68
C GLU A 162 -9.35 2.88 7.20
N ILE A 163 -9.24 3.93 8.02
CA ILE A 163 -9.44 3.84 9.48
C ILE A 163 -10.90 3.49 9.78
N ARG A 164 -11.85 4.20 9.15
CA ARG A 164 -13.29 3.99 9.37
C ARG A 164 -13.76 2.60 8.96
N ALA A 165 -13.23 2.08 7.86
CA ALA A 165 -13.53 0.71 7.43
C ALA A 165 -13.14 -0.28 8.53
N ARG A 166 -11.96 -0.12 9.14
CA ARG A 166 -11.48 -0.98 10.23
C ARG A 166 -12.27 -0.82 11.50
N GLU A 167 -12.67 0.40 11.87
CA GLU A 167 -13.55 0.63 13.02
C GLU A 167 -14.87 -0.14 12.89
N LYS A 168 -15.49 -0.17 11.69
CA LYS A 168 -16.69 -0.97 11.45
C LYS A 168 -16.44 -2.47 11.61
N LEU A 169 -15.29 -2.99 11.18
CA LEU A 169 -14.94 -4.39 11.38
C LEU A 169 -14.78 -4.72 12.87
N ILE A 170 -14.16 -3.81 13.62
CA ILE A 170 -14.02 -3.93 15.09
C ILE A 170 -15.39 -3.92 15.76
N ASP A 171 -16.31 -3.06 15.32
CA ASP A 171 -17.69 -3.03 15.80
C ASP A 171 -18.39 -4.38 15.58
N ALA A 172 -18.24 -4.96 14.40
CA ALA A 172 -18.82 -6.27 14.09
C ALA A 172 -18.21 -7.41 14.92
N ILE A 173 -16.89 -7.40 15.15
CA ILE A 173 -16.22 -8.40 15.99
C ILE A 173 -16.74 -8.32 17.43
N LEU A 174 -16.74 -7.12 18.00
CA LEU A 174 -17.13 -6.89 19.39
C LEU A 174 -18.63 -7.07 19.61
N GLY A 175 -19.46 -6.74 18.62
CA GLY A 175 -20.92 -6.86 18.68
C GLY A 175 -21.42 -8.31 18.64
N ASP A 176 -20.68 -9.21 17.98
CA ASP A 176 -21.02 -10.64 17.92
C ASP A 176 -20.56 -11.41 19.17
N THR A 177 -19.57 -10.89 19.89
CA THR A 177 -19.18 -11.45 21.19
C THR A 177 -20.15 -10.99 22.28
N SER A 178 -21.22 -11.75 22.46
CA SER A 178 -22.00 -11.73 23.70
C SER A 178 -21.04 -11.98 24.86
N SER A 179 -20.98 -11.02 25.78
CA SER A 179 -20.27 -10.98 27.06
C SER A 179 -20.18 -12.34 27.77
N ASP A 180 -19.20 -13.17 27.42
CA ASP A 180 -18.79 -14.30 28.24
C ASP A 180 -17.33 -14.68 27.96
N GLU A 181 -16.64 -14.95 29.08
CA GLU A 181 -15.34 -15.60 29.20
C GLU A 181 -14.09 -14.79 28.80
N THR A 182 -13.54 -14.07 29.80
CA THR A 182 -12.12 -13.98 30.26
C THR A 182 -10.91 -14.06 29.30
N GLY A 183 -11.10 -14.19 27.99
CA GLY A 183 -10.06 -14.16 26.97
C GLY A 183 -10.02 -12.79 26.33
N GLN A 184 -8.86 -12.15 26.38
CA GLN A 184 -8.61 -10.93 25.61
C GLN A 184 -8.69 -11.30 24.12
N ILE A 185 -9.76 -10.87 23.44
CA ILE A 185 -9.93 -11.10 22.00
C ILE A 185 -8.82 -10.36 21.26
N ASP A 186 -8.01 -11.10 20.50
CA ASP A 186 -7.08 -10.50 19.57
C ASP A 186 -7.85 -10.02 18.32
N ILE A 187 -8.23 -8.74 18.33
CA ILE A 187 -8.97 -8.08 17.25
C ILE A 187 -8.26 -8.20 15.90
N ASN A 188 -6.93 -8.16 15.90
CA ASN A 188 -6.11 -8.22 14.69
C ASN A 188 -6.14 -9.63 14.09
N ALA A 189 -6.00 -10.65 14.95
CA ALA A 189 -6.15 -12.04 14.56
C ALA A 189 -7.57 -12.30 14.05
N GLU A 190 -8.60 -11.79 14.71
CA GLU A 190 -9.99 -12.01 14.31
C GLU A 190 -10.36 -11.30 13.01
N MET A 191 -9.87 -10.08 12.79
CA MET A 191 -10.06 -9.35 11.53
C MET A 191 -9.47 -10.13 10.34
N THR A 192 -8.24 -10.62 10.51
CA THR A 192 -7.58 -11.48 9.54
C THR A 192 -8.33 -12.81 9.37
N ARG A 193 -8.80 -13.40 10.47
CA ARG A 193 -9.43 -14.71 10.47
C ARG A 193 -10.78 -14.69 9.74
N ARG A 194 -11.62 -13.72 10.08
CA ARG A 194 -13.03 -13.61 9.67
C ARG A 194 -13.20 -12.86 8.35
N PHE A 195 -12.55 -11.72 8.20
CA PHE A 195 -12.73 -10.84 7.05
C PHE A 195 -11.65 -10.99 5.98
N LEU A 196 -10.55 -11.69 6.29
CA LEU A 196 -9.35 -11.78 5.44
C LEU A 196 -8.75 -10.42 5.10
N VAL A 197 -8.92 -9.47 6.00
CA VAL A 197 -8.31 -8.15 5.93
C VAL A 197 -7.15 -8.13 6.92
N VAL A 198 -5.96 -7.78 6.45
CA VAL A 198 -4.82 -7.58 7.35
C VAL A 198 -5.06 -6.29 8.17
N PRO A 199 -4.83 -6.31 9.50
CA PRO A 199 -4.90 -5.10 10.31
C PRO A 199 -3.82 -4.11 9.85
N ILE A 200 -4.23 -2.94 9.36
CA ILE A 200 -3.27 -1.89 8.94
C ILE A 200 -3.41 -0.69 9.88
N LEU A 201 -2.27 -0.40 10.50
CA LEU A 201 -1.67 0.90 10.85
C LEU A 201 -0.17 0.65 11.19
N ALA A 202 0.16 -0.61 11.48
CA ALA A 202 1.49 -1.21 11.46
C ALA A 202 1.32 -2.67 10.97
N MET A 203 1.51 -2.97 9.67
CA MET A 203 1.33 -4.36 9.19
C MET A 203 2.36 -5.31 9.79
N THR A 204 1.92 -6.36 10.50
CA THR A 204 2.75 -7.52 10.87
C THR A 204 3.15 -8.32 9.62
N LEU A 205 4.27 -7.98 8.96
CA LEU A 205 4.85 -8.88 7.96
C LEU A 205 5.62 -9.97 8.71
N ALA A 206 5.40 -11.22 8.34
CA ALA A 206 6.21 -12.30 8.88
C ALA A 206 7.63 -12.18 8.31
N ARG A 207 8.60 -12.57 9.14
CA ARG A 207 10.03 -12.60 8.84
C ARG A 207 10.29 -13.29 7.49
N GLU A 208 11.05 -12.61 6.63
CA GLU A 208 11.59 -13.04 5.32
C GLU A 208 10.98 -14.30 4.68
N ALA A 209 10.14 -14.09 3.67
CA ALA A 209 10.58 -14.41 2.30
C ALA A 209 10.51 -13.08 1.52
N ALA A 210 11.40 -12.89 0.55
CA ALA A 210 11.58 -11.65 -0.20
C ALA A 210 10.25 -11.01 -0.65
N ALA A 211 10.25 -9.68 -0.78
CA ALA A 211 9.24 -8.93 -1.50
C ALA A 211 9.30 -9.23 -3.01
N ASP A 212 9.19 -10.50 -3.35
CA ASP A 212 8.82 -10.98 -4.66
C ASP A 212 7.31 -11.15 -4.62
N THR A 213 6.65 -10.87 -5.76
CA THR A 213 5.30 -11.33 -6.08
C THR A 213 5.03 -12.66 -5.37
N PRO A 214 3.91 -12.86 -4.65
CA PRO A 214 3.67 -14.12 -3.93
C PRO A 214 3.99 -15.22 -4.92
N ALA A 215 4.96 -16.10 -4.61
CA ALA A 215 5.42 -17.09 -5.57
C ALA A 215 4.17 -17.79 -6.09
N LEU A 216 3.73 -17.42 -7.30
CA LEU A 216 2.31 -17.48 -7.66
C LEU A 216 1.83 -18.93 -7.58
N ASP A 217 2.77 -19.83 -7.85
CA ASP A 217 2.69 -21.28 -7.76
C ASP A 217 2.24 -21.84 -6.39
N ILE A 218 2.30 -21.06 -5.30
CA ILE A 218 1.86 -21.46 -3.95
C ILE A 218 0.35 -21.21 -3.73
N ILE A 219 -0.31 -20.42 -4.58
CA ILE A 219 -1.74 -20.14 -4.43
C ILE A 219 -2.57 -21.39 -4.75
N THR A 220 -3.47 -21.77 -3.83
CA THR A 220 -4.31 -22.96 -3.95
C THR A 220 -5.79 -22.60 -4.04
N VAL A 221 -6.62 -23.55 -4.49
CA VAL A 221 -8.09 -23.42 -4.46
C VAL A 221 -8.62 -23.15 -3.04
N SER A 222 -7.95 -23.66 -2.01
CA SER A 222 -8.36 -23.37 -0.64
C SER A 222 -8.16 -21.90 -0.26
N HIS A 223 -7.11 -21.25 -0.76
CA HIS A 223 -6.92 -19.81 -0.58
C HIS A 223 -8.06 -19.02 -1.23
N LEU A 224 -8.42 -19.36 -2.47
CA LEU A 224 -9.53 -18.72 -3.19
C LEU A 224 -10.86 -18.88 -2.46
N ARG A 225 -11.15 -20.09 -1.97
CA ARG A 225 -12.34 -20.35 -1.15
C ARG A 225 -12.36 -19.54 0.14
N HIS A 226 -11.21 -19.37 0.79
CA HIS A 226 -11.12 -18.50 1.95
C HIS A 226 -11.45 -17.06 1.55
N LEU A 227 -10.85 -16.51 0.48
CA LEU A 227 -11.14 -15.15 0.00
C LEU A 227 -12.64 -14.91 -0.20
N ILE A 228 -13.36 -15.83 -0.84
CA ILE A 228 -14.82 -15.74 -1.02
C ILE A 228 -15.53 -15.64 0.34
N ARG A 229 -15.14 -16.47 1.32
CA ARG A 229 -15.73 -16.41 2.67
C ARG A 229 -15.46 -15.07 3.33
N GLY A 230 -14.24 -14.57 3.26
CA GLY A 230 -13.87 -13.26 3.83
C GLY A 230 -14.71 -12.14 3.23
N MET A 231 -14.86 -12.11 1.90
CA MET A 231 -15.63 -11.06 1.21
C MET A 231 -17.12 -11.13 1.54
N ARG A 232 -17.68 -12.34 1.65
CA ARG A 232 -19.04 -12.54 2.12
C ARG A 232 -19.24 -12.00 3.54
N GLU A 233 -18.29 -12.22 4.44
CA GLU A 233 -18.37 -11.68 5.80
C GLU A 233 -18.20 -10.14 5.83
N LEU A 234 -17.36 -9.55 4.98
CA LEU A 234 -17.27 -8.10 4.80
C LEU A 234 -18.60 -7.49 4.33
N ALA A 235 -19.21 -8.09 3.30
CA ALA A 235 -20.48 -7.64 2.76
C ALA A 235 -21.61 -7.65 3.82
N LYS A 236 -21.64 -8.68 4.69
CA LYS A 236 -22.63 -8.77 5.78
C LYS A 236 -22.53 -7.63 6.78
N VAL A 237 -21.35 -7.08 7.00
CA VAL A 237 -21.12 -5.96 7.95
C VAL A 237 -21.18 -4.59 7.27
N GLY A 238 -21.58 -4.54 5.98
CA GLY A 238 -21.71 -3.30 5.22
C GLY A 238 -20.38 -2.58 5.00
N VAL A 239 -19.29 -3.35 4.91
CA VAL A 239 -17.95 -2.85 4.59
C VAL A 239 -17.58 -3.36 3.20
N GLN A 240 -17.18 -2.44 2.33
CA GLN A 240 -16.65 -2.74 1.00
C GLN A 240 -15.13 -2.60 1.03
N HIS A 241 -14.42 -3.51 0.37
CA HIS A 241 -12.98 -3.40 0.17
C HIS A 241 -12.66 -2.20 -0.73
N GLY A 242 -13.26 -2.18 -1.93
CA GLY A 242 -13.20 -1.06 -2.86
C GLY A 242 -12.06 -1.06 -3.89
N ASP A 243 -11.10 -1.99 -3.80
CA ASP A 243 -9.98 -2.07 -4.75
C ASP A 243 -9.35 -3.48 -4.79
N ILE A 244 -10.18 -4.52 -4.93
CA ILE A 244 -9.69 -5.91 -5.01
C ILE A 244 -8.94 -6.12 -6.33
N LYS A 245 -7.62 -6.31 -6.23
CA LYS A 245 -6.71 -6.59 -7.35
C LYS A 245 -5.56 -7.49 -6.88
N TYR A 246 -4.82 -8.10 -7.81
CA TYR A 246 -3.77 -9.05 -7.44
C TYR A 246 -2.65 -8.40 -6.59
N TRP A 247 -2.32 -7.14 -6.84
CA TRP A 247 -1.33 -6.40 -6.05
C TRP A 247 -1.82 -5.98 -4.66
N ASN A 248 -3.14 -5.98 -4.42
CA ASN A 248 -3.74 -5.78 -3.09
C ASN A 248 -4.02 -7.11 -2.38
N THR A 249 -3.33 -8.18 -2.80
CA THR A 249 -3.39 -9.47 -2.12
C THR A 249 -2.01 -9.85 -1.59
N VAL A 250 -1.98 -10.44 -0.41
CA VAL A 250 -0.74 -10.89 0.26
C VAL A 250 -0.89 -12.31 0.76
N LEU A 251 0.21 -13.06 0.72
CA LEU A 251 0.29 -14.39 1.29
C LEU A 251 0.86 -14.30 2.70
N GLN A 252 0.00 -14.43 3.71
CA GLN A 252 0.39 -14.36 5.11
C GLN A 252 0.66 -15.77 5.65
N PRO A 253 1.87 -16.08 6.13
CA PRO A 253 2.14 -17.36 6.76
C PRO A 253 1.41 -17.45 8.11
N LEU A 254 0.91 -18.65 8.43
CA LEU A 254 0.25 -18.95 9.69
C LEU A 254 1.27 -19.50 10.70
N PRO A 255 1.18 -19.14 12.00
CA PRO A 255 2.23 -19.45 12.98
C PRO A 255 2.42 -20.95 13.26
N ASP A 256 1.38 -21.77 13.05
CA ASP A 256 1.27 -23.07 13.71
C ASP A 256 1.59 -24.28 12.83
N ASP A 257 1.65 -24.14 11.50
CA ASP A 257 1.79 -25.28 10.59
C ASP A 257 2.57 -25.00 9.30
N GLY A 258 3.17 -23.82 9.15
CA GLY A 258 3.86 -23.41 7.93
C GLY A 258 2.92 -23.25 6.73
N SER A 259 1.60 -23.32 6.93
CA SER A 259 0.61 -22.99 5.92
C SER A 259 0.51 -21.47 5.76
N SER A 260 -0.20 -21.05 4.72
CA SER A 260 -0.38 -19.64 4.41
C SER A 260 -1.84 -19.30 4.14
N ARG A 261 -2.14 -18.01 4.15
CA ARG A 261 -3.45 -17.47 3.85
C ARG A 261 -3.31 -16.34 2.86
N LEU A 262 -4.12 -16.36 1.81
CA LEU A 262 -4.27 -15.22 0.92
C LEU A 262 -5.24 -14.23 1.59
N ALA A 263 -4.75 -13.03 1.88
CA ALA A 263 -5.48 -11.96 2.54
C ALA A 263 -5.46 -10.70 1.66
N LEU A 264 -6.40 -9.79 1.92
CA LEU A 264 -6.47 -8.50 1.27
C LEU A 264 -5.88 -7.40 2.15
N ILE A 265 -5.28 -6.43 1.48
CA ILE A 265 -4.73 -5.21 2.07
C ILE A 265 -5.37 -4.00 1.40
N ASP A 266 -5.19 -2.83 2.01
CA ASP A 266 -5.62 -1.55 1.42
C ASP A 266 -7.15 -1.35 1.30
N ILE A 267 -7.89 -1.82 2.31
CA ILE A 267 -9.35 -1.60 2.40
C ILE A 267 -9.69 -0.16 2.77
N GLY A 268 -10.70 0.41 2.09
CA GLY A 268 -11.41 1.60 2.56
C GLY A 268 -11.70 2.64 1.48
N THR A 269 -10.95 2.61 0.36
CA THR A 269 -11.18 3.52 -0.76
C THR A 269 -11.71 2.75 -1.97
N GLU A 270 -12.78 3.28 -2.57
CA GLU A 270 -13.32 2.75 -3.82
C GLU A 270 -12.52 3.29 -5.00
N ALA A 271 -11.94 2.38 -5.79
CA ALA A 271 -11.23 2.72 -7.01
C ALA A 271 -12.20 3.25 -8.08
N PRO A 272 -11.74 4.12 -9.01
CA PRO A 272 -12.56 4.52 -10.15
C PRO A 272 -13.04 3.29 -10.94
N GLU A 273 -14.30 3.32 -11.38
CA GLU A 273 -14.92 2.25 -12.18
C GLU A 273 -15.06 0.91 -11.44
N TYR A 274 -14.91 0.90 -10.11
CA TYR A 274 -15.07 -0.31 -9.31
C TYR A 274 -16.54 -0.76 -9.27
N GLU A 275 -16.81 -1.98 -9.73
CA GLU A 275 -18.19 -2.49 -9.84
C GLU A 275 -18.67 -3.28 -8.62
N GLY A 276 -17.88 -3.30 -7.54
CA GLY A 276 -18.18 -4.01 -6.30
C GLY A 276 -17.29 -5.23 -6.06
N ASP A 277 -17.17 -5.62 -4.78
CA ASP A 277 -16.18 -6.61 -4.33
C ASP A 277 -16.37 -8.01 -4.93
N ALA A 278 -17.62 -8.44 -5.12
CA ALA A 278 -17.88 -9.76 -5.71
C ALA A 278 -17.34 -9.85 -7.14
N LYS A 279 -17.68 -8.86 -7.99
CA LYS A 279 -17.23 -8.82 -9.38
C LYS A 279 -15.71 -8.66 -9.49
N ALA A 280 -15.13 -7.77 -8.68
CA ALA A 280 -13.68 -7.60 -8.64
C ALA A 280 -12.95 -8.89 -8.19
N LEU A 281 -13.51 -9.63 -7.21
CA LEU A 281 -13.00 -10.94 -6.84
C LEU A 281 -13.12 -11.96 -7.98
N GLY A 282 -14.21 -11.92 -8.76
CA GLY A 282 -14.36 -12.74 -9.96
C GLY A 282 -13.30 -12.46 -11.02
N GLN A 283 -13.02 -11.17 -11.29
CA GLN A 283 -11.94 -10.76 -12.20
C GLN A 283 -10.56 -11.21 -11.70
N LEU A 284 -10.31 -11.09 -10.39
CA LEU A 284 -9.10 -11.61 -9.77
C LEU A 284 -8.95 -13.13 -9.94
N PHE A 285 -10.05 -13.87 -9.88
CA PHE A 285 -10.05 -15.32 -10.09
C PHE A 285 -9.77 -15.70 -11.54
N HIS A 286 -10.31 -14.94 -12.49
CA HIS A 286 -9.93 -15.08 -13.90
C HIS A 286 -8.41 -14.94 -14.06
N TRP A 287 -7.84 -13.85 -13.54
CA TRP A 287 -6.41 -13.61 -13.58
C TRP A 287 -5.61 -14.78 -12.96
N TYR A 288 -5.98 -15.21 -11.75
CA TYR A 288 -5.32 -16.37 -11.11
C TYR A 288 -5.43 -17.66 -11.94
N SER A 289 -6.53 -17.88 -12.65
CA SER A 289 -6.70 -19.08 -13.49
C SER A 289 -5.80 -19.10 -14.74
N GLU A 290 -5.30 -17.94 -15.16
CA GLU A 290 -4.46 -17.76 -16.34
C GLU A 290 -2.98 -17.71 -15.96
N ASP A 291 -2.66 -16.93 -14.92
CA ASP A 291 -1.29 -16.57 -14.57
C ASP A 291 -0.68 -17.43 -13.45
N VAL A 292 -1.49 -18.14 -12.66
CA VAL A 292 -0.97 -19.03 -11.60
C VAL A 292 -0.88 -20.47 -12.09
N SER A 293 0.36 -20.97 -12.24
CA SER A 293 0.59 -22.32 -12.77
C SER A 293 0.01 -23.42 -11.88
N GLY A 294 0.08 -23.25 -10.54
CA GLY A 294 -0.44 -24.17 -9.54
C GLY A 294 -1.96 -24.37 -9.59
N LEU A 295 -2.70 -23.49 -10.28
CA LEU A 295 -4.15 -23.53 -10.37
C LEU A 295 -4.68 -24.12 -11.68
N ARG A 296 -3.81 -24.45 -12.65
CA ARG A 296 -4.20 -24.93 -13.99
C ARG A 296 -5.15 -26.13 -13.96
N ALA A 297 -4.90 -27.10 -13.08
CA ALA A 297 -5.74 -28.30 -12.94
C ALA A 297 -7.15 -27.99 -12.40
N SER A 298 -7.35 -26.82 -11.79
CA SER A 298 -8.62 -26.38 -11.23
C SER A 298 -9.26 -25.24 -12.02
N LYS A 299 -8.73 -24.91 -13.21
CA LYS A 299 -9.16 -23.75 -14.03
C LYS A 299 -10.67 -23.70 -14.22
N GLU A 300 -11.32 -24.80 -14.62
CA GLU A 300 -12.76 -24.83 -14.84
C GLU A 300 -13.57 -24.47 -13.59
N LYS A 301 -13.18 -24.97 -12.42
CA LYS A 301 -13.85 -24.67 -11.14
C LYS A 301 -13.68 -23.21 -10.76
N ILE A 302 -12.49 -22.65 -11.01
CA ILE A 302 -12.17 -21.26 -10.72
C ILE A 302 -12.98 -20.32 -11.63
N LEU A 303 -13.09 -20.65 -12.92
CA LEU A 303 -13.91 -19.89 -13.87
C LEU A 303 -15.40 -19.95 -13.51
N ALA A 304 -15.92 -21.13 -13.11
CA ALA A 304 -17.29 -21.25 -12.65
C ALA A 304 -17.54 -20.43 -11.37
N ALA A 305 -16.58 -20.40 -10.45
CA ALA A 305 -16.66 -19.54 -9.26
C ALA A 305 -16.60 -18.05 -9.62
N ALA A 306 -15.76 -17.66 -10.59
CA ALA A 306 -15.67 -16.29 -11.08
C ALA A 306 -16.97 -15.82 -11.75
N GLU A 307 -17.62 -16.69 -12.53
CA GLU A 307 -18.92 -16.40 -13.14
C GLU A 307 -20.02 -16.18 -12.08
N ALA A 308 -20.08 -17.05 -11.06
CA ALA A 308 -21.01 -16.89 -9.94
C ALA A 308 -20.78 -15.57 -9.17
N LEU A 309 -19.51 -15.21 -8.94
CA LEU A 309 -19.13 -13.93 -8.33
C LEU A 309 -19.53 -12.72 -9.20
N GLY A 310 -19.49 -12.87 -10.53
CA GLY A 310 -20.00 -11.85 -11.46
C GLY A 310 -21.50 -11.57 -11.31
N GLN A 311 -22.26 -12.53 -10.77
CA GLN A 311 -23.67 -12.41 -10.40
C GLN A 311 -23.89 -12.10 -8.91
N GLU A 312 -22.81 -11.77 -8.19
CA GLU A 312 -22.81 -11.50 -6.75
C GLU A 312 -23.25 -12.69 -5.86
N ASP A 313 -23.16 -13.93 -6.38
CA ASP A 313 -23.55 -15.14 -5.67
C ASP A 313 -22.33 -15.82 -5.01
N PHE A 314 -22.03 -15.41 -3.78
CA PHE A 314 -20.95 -15.99 -2.98
C PHE A 314 -21.17 -17.48 -2.66
N GLU A 315 -22.42 -17.96 -2.53
CA GLU A 315 -22.69 -19.36 -2.18
C GLU A 315 -22.45 -20.29 -3.37
N ALA A 316 -22.95 -19.91 -4.56
CA ALA A 316 -22.66 -20.65 -5.79
C ALA A 316 -21.15 -20.67 -6.08
N ALA A 317 -20.45 -19.56 -5.84
CA ALA A 317 -19.00 -19.51 -5.99
C ALA A 317 -18.25 -20.48 -5.04
N LEU A 318 -18.68 -20.56 -3.77
CA LEU A 318 -18.12 -21.52 -2.80
C LEU A 318 -18.41 -22.98 -3.20
N GLN A 319 -19.60 -23.26 -3.72
CA GLN A 319 -19.98 -24.59 -4.19
C GLN A 319 -19.14 -25.01 -5.40
N ALA A 320 -18.92 -24.11 -6.35
CA ALA A 320 -18.09 -24.36 -7.53
C ALA A 320 -16.66 -24.79 -7.15
N LEU A 321 -16.04 -24.14 -6.16
CA LEU A 321 -14.71 -24.51 -5.67
C LEU A 321 -14.69 -25.78 -4.79
N SER A 322 -15.84 -26.23 -4.31
CA SER A 322 -15.97 -27.41 -3.45
C SER A 322 -16.31 -28.69 -4.23
N ALA A 323 -16.84 -28.56 -5.46
CA ALA A 323 -17.17 -29.67 -6.32
C ALA A 323 -15.89 -30.48 -6.67
N GLY A 324 -15.83 -31.74 -6.22
CA GLY A 324 -14.72 -32.66 -6.54
C GLY A 324 -13.64 -32.82 -5.46
N GLN A 325 -13.90 -32.49 -4.19
CA GLN A 325 -13.25 -33.22 -3.09
C GLN A 325 -13.79 -34.64 -3.12
N GLU A 326 -13.07 -35.55 -3.79
CA GLU A 326 -13.34 -36.98 -3.74
C GLU A 326 -13.42 -37.44 -2.28
N ARG A 327 -14.40 -38.29 -2.01
CA ARG A 327 -14.48 -39.08 -0.78
C ARG A 327 -13.12 -39.73 -0.53
N LEU A 328 -12.38 -39.23 0.44
CA LEU A 328 -11.42 -40.07 1.14
C LEU A 328 -12.25 -41.14 1.85
N VAL A 329 -12.20 -42.35 1.30
CA VAL A 329 -12.73 -43.58 1.90
C VAL A 329 -11.91 -43.93 3.12
#